data_AF-A0A3D3JYL1-F1
#
_entry.id   AF-A0A3D3JYL1-F1
#
_cell.length_a   1.000
_cell.length_b   1.000
_cell.length_c   1.000
_cell.angle_alpha   90.00
_cell.angle_beta   90.00
_cell.angle_gamma   90.00
#
_symmetry.space_group_name_H-M   'P 1'
#
loop_
_entity.id
_entity.type
_entity.pdbx_description
1 polymer ?
#
loop_
_entity_poly.entity_id
_entity_poly.type
_entity_poly.pdbx_seq_one_letter_code
_entity_poly.pdbx_strand_id
1 'polypeptide(L)'
;MSQTERDNIIGETVKNYGGKLLSFIRPKVRNTEDAEDILQEVWYQFSNLTNIGEIVNIGGWLYRVSNNKIIDKYRKKTTDNLEDFVYEDEDGSFAVKDILLLDDSENPELLAFREEVWKELF
;
A
#
# COMPACT_ATOMS: atom_id res chain seq x y z
N MET A 1 -13.19 -0.53 -28.42
CA MET A 1 -12.33 0.63 -28.14
C MET A 1 -10.94 0.33 -28.64
N SER A 2 -10.32 1.32 -29.26
CA SER A 2 -8.88 1.34 -29.51
C SER A 2 -8.12 1.36 -28.17
N GLN A 3 -6.91 0.79 -28.16
CA GLN A 3 -6.04 0.79 -26.98
C GLN A 3 -5.73 2.22 -26.50
N THR A 4 -5.54 3.16 -27.43
CA THR A 4 -5.30 4.57 -27.12
C THR A 4 -6.51 5.26 -26.47
N GLU A 5 -7.72 4.91 -26.88
CA GLU A 5 -8.95 5.47 -26.28
C GLU A 5 -9.11 5.01 -24.83
N ARG A 6 -8.80 3.74 -24.56
CA ARG A 6 -8.82 3.16 -23.22
C ARG A 6 -7.82 3.85 -22.31
N ASP A 7 -6.58 4.03 -22.77
CA ASP A 7 -5.52 4.67 -21.98
C ASP A 7 -5.87 6.12 -21.64
N ASN A 8 -6.50 6.84 -22.58
CA ASN A 8 -7.01 8.20 -22.35
C ASN A 8 -8.11 8.24 -21.29
N ILE A 9 -9.11 7.34 -21.37
CA ILE A 9 -10.19 7.25 -20.38
C ILE A 9 -9.62 6.94 -18.99
N ILE A 10 -8.64 6.03 -18.92
CA ILE A 10 -7.97 5.69 -17.66
C ILE A 10 -7.25 6.91 -17.11
N GLY A 11 -6.42 7.58 -17.91
CA GLY A 11 -5.67 8.77 -17.50
C GLY A 11 -6.59 9.90 -17.02
N GLU A 12 -7.68 10.17 -17.74
CA GLU A 12 -8.67 11.18 -17.35
C GLU A 12 -9.37 10.81 -16.03
N THR A 13 -9.74 9.54 -15.86
CA THR A 13 -10.37 9.06 -14.64
C THR A 13 -9.43 9.19 -13.44
N VAL A 14 -8.17 8.77 -13.58
CA VAL A 14 -7.15 8.88 -12.51
C VAL A 14 -6.96 10.35 -12.13
N LYS A 15 -6.85 11.26 -13.11
CA LYS A 15 -6.73 12.70 -12.85
C LYS A 15 -7.95 13.26 -12.10
N ASN A 16 -9.15 12.84 -12.48
CA ASN A 16 -10.41 13.38 -11.93
C ASN A 16 -10.78 12.83 -10.54
N TYR A 17 -10.33 11.62 -10.23
CA TYR A 17 -10.73 10.89 -9.01
C TYR A 17 -9.58 10.57 -8.06
N GLY A 18 -8.31 10.64 -8.47
CA GLY A 18 -7.13 10.33 -7.64
C GLY A 18 -7.16 10.98 -6.26
N GLY A 19 -7.15 12.32 -6.22
CA GLY A 19 -7.19 13.05 -4.95
C GLY A 19 -8.48 12.84 -4.15
N LYS A 20 -9.62 12.63 -4.83
CA LYS A 20 -10.92 12.43 -4.18
C LYS A 20 -10.99 11.06 -3.50
N LEU A 21 -10.53 10.01 -4.18
CA LEU A 21 -10.47 8.67 -3.62
C LEU A 21 -9.45 8.60 -2.49
N LEU A 22 -8.27 9.19 -2.64
CA LEU A 22 -7.29 9.26 -1.55
C LEU A 22 -7.88 9.94 -0.31
N SER A 23 -8.53 11.09 -0.49
CA SER A 23 -9.21 11.82 0.61
C SER A 23 -10.36 11.01 1.24
N PHE A 24 -11.02 10.16 0.46
CA PHE A 24 -12.09 9.28 0.94
C PHE A 24 -11.58 8.06 1.71
N ILE A 25 -10.43 7.50 1.29
CA ILE A 25 -9.82 6.29 1.88
C ILE A 25 -9.05 6.64 3.15
N ARG A 26 -8.23 7.71 3.12
CA ARG A 26 -7.30 8.09 4.19
C ARG A 26 -7.88 8.11 5.61
N PRO A 27 -9.08 8.67 5.89
CA PRO A 27 -9.63 8.66 7.24
C PRO A 27 -10.18 7.29 7.70
N LYS A 28 -10.16 6.27 6.83
CA LYS A 28 -10.72 4.93 7.08
C LYS A 28 -9.66 3.84 7.13
N VAL A 29 -8.39 4.21 7.29
CA VAL A 29 -7.25 3.30 7.40
C VAL A 29 -6.29 3.82 8.47
N ARG A 30 -5.29 3.01 8.86
CA ARG A 30 -4.42 3.32 10.00
C ARG A 30 -3.38 4.39 9.68
N ASN A 31 -2.75 4.29 8.52
CA ASN A 31 -1.68 5.20 8.09
C ASN A 31 -1.88 5.65 6.64
N THR A 32 -0.94 6.47 6.13
CA THR A 32 -1.05 6.99 4.76
C THR A 32 -0.63 5.94 3.74
N GLU A 33 0.37 5.08 4.01
CA GLU A 33 0.75 3.98 3.12
C GLU A 33 -0.44 3.06 2.83
N ASP A 34 -1.21 2.69 3.87
CA ASP A 34 -2.40 1.86 3.76
C ASP A 34 -3.43 2.44 2.79
N ALA A 35 -3.55 3.77 2.76
CA ALA A 35 -4.48 4.47 1.88
C ALA A 35 -3.99 4.42 0.44
N GLU A 36 -2.69 4.60 0.25
CA GLU A 36 -2.03 4.55 -1.06
C GLU A 36 -2.08 3.15 -1.65
N ASP A 37 -1.84 2.11 -0.85
CA ASP A 37 -1.94 0.71 -1.27
C ASP A 37 -3.35 0.36 -1.75
N ILE A 38 -4.38 0.71 -0.97
CA ILE A 38 -5.77 0.50 -1.37
C ILE A 38 -6.06 1.24 -2.67
N LEU A 39 -5.60 2.47 -2.80
CA LEU A 39 -5.81 3.27 -4.00
C LEU A 39 -5.14 2.63 -5.22
N GLN A 40 -3.91 2.12 -5.07
CA GLN A 40 -3.21 1.39 -6.12
C GLN A 40 -3.97 0.12 -6.54
N GLU A 41 -4.49 -0.66 -5.59
CA GLU A 41 -5.29 -1.84 -5.91
C GLU A 41 -6.58 -1.49 -6.66
N VAL A 42 -7.24 -0.39 -6.30
CA VAL A 42 -8.42 0.12 -7.01
C VAL A 42 -8.06 0.46 -8.45
N TRP A 43 -6.94 1.15 -8.68
CA TRP A 43 -6.47 1.48 -10.02
C TRP A 43 -6.09 0.25 -10.83
N TYR A 44 -5.43 -0.74 -10.21
CA TYR A 44 -5.12 -2.00 -10.84
C TYR A 44 -6.39 -2.75 -11.30
N GLN A 45 -7.43 -2.78 -10.46
CA GLN A 45 -8.71 -3.37 -10.86
C GLN A 45 -9.35 -2.59 -12.00
N PHE A 46 -9.33 -1.26 -11.91
CA PHE A 46 -9.89 -0.39 -12.95
C PHE A 46 -9.17 -0.57 -14.29
N SER A 47 -7.84 -0.62 -14.29
CA SER A 47 -7.02 -0.80 -15.48
C SER A 47 -7.19 -2.17 -16.12
N ASN A 48 -7.70 -3.17 -15.39
CA ASN A 48 -7.96 -4.52 -15.90
C ASN A 48 -9.38 -4.71 -16.46
N LEU A 49 -10.28 -3.72 -16.30
CA LEU A 49 -11.64 -3.84 -16.83
C LEU A 49 -11.62 -3.88 -18.35
N THR A 50 -12.12 -4.94 -18.97
CA THR A 50 -12.20 -5.05 -20.43
C THR A 50 -13.27 -4.14 -21.02
N ASN A 51 -14.34 -3.88 -20.26
CA ASN A 51 -15.56 -3.22 -20.72
C ASN A 51 -15.79 -1.87 -20.02
N ILE A 52 -14.76 -1.02 -19.88
CA ILE A 52 -14.87 0.28 -19.20
C ILE A 52 -16.02 1.14 -19.80
N GLY A 53 -16.23 1.06 -21.11
CA GLY A 53 -17.31 1.79 -21.81
C GLY A 53 -18.74 1.36 -21.47
N GLU A 54 -18.94 0.20 -20.82
CA GLU A 54 -20.25 -0.27 -20.37
C GLU A 54 -20.60 0.23 -18.96
N ILE A 55 -19.65 0.87 -18.27
CA ILE A 55 -19.84 1.35 -16.91
C ILE A 55 -20.62 2.66 -16.94
N VAL A 56 -21.90 2.58 -16.58
CA VAL A 56 -22.80 3.74 -16.52
C VAL A 56 -22.30 4.82 -15.56
N ASN A 57 -21.67 4.43 -14.45
CA ASN A 57 -21.14 5.38 -13.46
C ASN A 57 -19.78 4.89 -12.91
N ILE A 58 -18.70 5.36 -13.52
CA ILE A 58 -17.33 5.04 -13.13
C ILE A 58 -17.05 5.48 -11.69
N GLY A 59 -17.47 6.68 -11.30
CA GLY A 59 -17.28 7.19 -9.94
C GLY A 59 -17.92 6.29 -8.88
N GLY A 60 -19.18 5.91 -9.09
CA GLY A 60 -19.90 5.00 -8.19
C GLY A 60 -19.26 3.62 -8.10
N TRP A 61 -18.72 3.11 -9.21
CA TRP A 61 -17.93 1.88 -9.21
C TRP A 61 -16.65 2.03 -8.39
N LEU A 62 -15.88 3.10 -8.61
CA LEU A 62 -14.61 3.36 -7.89
C LEU A 62 -14.83 3.43 -6.37
N TYR A 63 -15.79 4.24 -5.89
CA TYR A 63 -16.08 4.34 -4.46
C TYR A 63 -16.55 3.01 -3.85
N ARG A 64 -17.31 2.20 -4.60
CA ARG A 64 -17.73 0.87 -4.16
C ARG A 64 -16.52 -0.06 -4.01
N VAL A 65 -15.63 -0.08 -5.00
CA VAL A 65 -14.43 -0.92 -4.97
C VAL A 65 -13.50 -0.47 -3.83
N SER A 66 -13.25 0.83 -3.67
CA SER A 66 -12.47 1.36 -2.55
C SER A 66 -13.05 0.93 -1.20
N ASN A 67 -14.37 1.01 -1.02
CA ASN A 67 -15.01 0.59 0.22
C ASN A 67 -14.86 -0.92 0.47
N ASN A 68 -15.00 -1.73 -0.58
CA ASN A 68 -14.78 -3.18 -0.48
C ASN A 68 -13.33 -3.51 -0.08
N LYS A 69 -12.35 -2.78 -0.62
CA LYS A 69 -10.93 -2.94 -0.28
C LYS A 69 -10.61 -2.57 1.15
N ILE A 70 -11.18 -1.47 1.65
CA ILE A 70 -11.07 -1.09 3.05
C ILE A 70 -11.62 -2.21 3.96
N ILE A 71 -12.81 -2.73 3.63
CA ILE A 71 -13.42 -3.83 4.39
C ILE A 71 -12.55 -5.09 4.34
N ASP A 72 -12.03 -5.46 3.16
CA ASP A 72 -11.16 -6.62 2.99
C ASP A 72 -9.88 -6.49 3.84
N LYS A 73 -9.27 -5.30 3.86
CA LYS A 73 -8.11 -4.99 4.70
C LYS A 73 -8.41 -5.20 6.18
N TYR A 74 -9.54 -4.71 6.68
CA TYR A 74 -9.95 -4.93 8.08
C TYR A 74 -10.33 -6.37 8.41
N ARG A 75 -10.78 -7.16 7.43
CA ARG A 75 -11.13 -8.57 7.62
C ARG A 75 -9.92 -9.50 7.64
N LYS A 76 -8.86 -9.15 6.91
CA LYS A 76 -7.62 -9.91 6.91
C LYS A 76 -6.86 -9.65 8.21
N LYS A 77 -6.37 -10.70 8.86
CA LYS A 77 -5.30 -10.55 9.86
C LYS A 77 -4.04 -10.14 9.10
N THR A 78 -3.79 -8.85 9.02
CA THR A 78 -2.52 -8.31 8.51
C THR A 78 -1.44 -8.51 9.57
N THR A 79 -0.24 -8.86 9.10
CA THR A 79 0.99 -8.73 9.88
C THR A 79 1.25 -7.26 10.17
N ASP A 80 1.82 -6.96 11.34
CA ASP A 80 2.18 -5.60 11.69
C ASP A 80 3.29 -5.07 10.75
N ASN A 81 3.34 -3.75 10.53
CA ASN A 81 4.35 -3.17 9.64
C ASN A 81 5.72 -3.22 10.32
N LEU A 82 6.75 -3.55 9.55
CA LEU A 82 8.13 -3.58 10.06
C LEU A 82 8.56 -2.22 10.65
N GLU A 83 8.02 -1.13 10.11
CA GLU A 83 8.28 0.26 10.56
C GLU A 83 7.68 0.57 11.93
N ASP A 84 6.66 -0.18 12.36
CA ASP A 84 6.02 0.00 13.66
C ASP A 84 6.85 -0.66 14.79
N PHE A 85 7.85 -1.48 14.46
CA PHE A 85 8.74 -2.10 15.44
C PHE A 85 9.86 -1.14 15.85
N VAL A 86 9.51 -0.24 16.77
CA VAL A 86 10.44 0.69 17.41
C VAL A 86 10.64 0.28 18.87
N TYR A 87 11.90 0.15 19.27
CA TYR A 87 12.32 -0.01 20.65
C TYR A 87 12.79 1.33 21.19
N GLU A 88 12.36 1.71 22.40
CA GLU A 88 12.69 3.00 23.00
C GLU A 88 13.17 2.79 24.45
N ASP A 89 14.37 3.27 24.76
CA ASP A 89 14.98 3.23 26.10
C ASP A 89 15.54 4.59 26.53
N GLU A 90 16.23 4.64 27.67
CA GLU A 90 16.80 5.90 28.21
C GLU A 90 17.89 6.51 27.32
N ASP A 91 18.51 5.72 26.43
CA ASP A 91 19.61 6.14 25.56
C ASP A 91 19.15 6.50 24.13
N GLY A 92 17.92 6.11 23.74
CA GLY A 92 17.27 6.59 22.52
C GLY A 92 16.17 5.69 21.95
N SER A 93 15.66 6.05 20.78
CA SER A 93 14.73 5.23 19.99
C SER A 93 15.47 4.52 18.86
N PHE A 94 15.23 3.23 18.69
CA PHE A 94 15.82 2.40 17.65
C PHE A 94 14.75 1.64 16.86
N ALA A 95 14.72 1.78 15.54
CA ALA A 95 13.77 1.06 14.68
C ALA A 95 14.41 -0.20 14.09
N VAL A 96 13.72 -1.35 14.18
CA VAL A 96 14.24 -2.65 13.67
C VAL A 96 14.62 -2.59 12.19
N LYS A 97 13.88 -1.80 11.40
CA LYS A 97 14.17 -1.54 9.98
C LYS A 97 15.58 -0.99 9.75
N ASP A 98 16.08 -0.14 10.64
CA ASP A 98 17.38 0.50 10.47
C ASP A 98 18.52 -0.50 10.63
N ILE A 99 18.42 -1.49 11.54
CA ILE A 99 19.38 -2.61 11.64
C ILE A 99 19.38 -3.42 10.36
N LEU A 100 18.21 -3.74 9.81
CA LEU A 100 18.10 -4.60 8.63
C LEU A 100 18.65 -3.94 7.36
N LEU A 101 18.70 -2.61 7.32
CA LEU A 101 19.14 -1.81 6.17
C LEU A 101 20.53 -1.16 6.36
N LEU A 102 21.18 -1.38 7.51
CA LEU A 102 22.53 -0.90 7.77
C LEU A 102 23.52 -1.53 6.76
N ASP A 103 24.46 -0.72 6.25
CA ASP A 103 25.58 -1.21 5.44
C ASP A 103 26.61 -1.85 6.38
N ASP A 104 26.58 -3.18 6.43
CA ASP A 104 27.27 -4.05 7.39
C ASP A 104 28.46 -4.79 6.78
N SER A 105 28.99 -4.29 5.65
CA SER A 105 30.17 -4.82 4.97
C SER A 105 31.42 -4.92 5.86
N GLU A 106 31.54 -4.11 6.92
CA GLU A 106 32.72 -4.03 7.78
C GLU A 106 32.49 -4.51 9.23
N ASN A 107 31.32 -5.06 9.58
CA ASN A 107 31.03 -5.50 10.96
C ASN A 107 30.47 -6.94 11.05
N PRO A 108 31.33 -7.92 11.42
CA PRO A 108 30.94 -9.32 11.55
C PRO A 108 29.84 -9.62 12.59
N GLU A 109 29.71 -8.82 13.65
CA GLU A 109 28.69 -9.03 14.69
C GLU A 109 27.29 -8.65 14.21
N LEU A 110 27.19 -7.57 13.43
CA LEU A 110 25.93 -7.13 12.82
C LEU A 110 25.41 -8.15 11.78
N LEU A 111 26.31 -8.76 11.01
CA LEU A 111 25.96 -9.83 10.08
C LEU A 111 25.36 -11.04 10.79
N ALA A 112 25.98 -11.48 11.89
CA ALA A 112 25.48 -12.60 12.69
C ALA A 112 24.12 -12.30 13.32
N PHE A 113 23.92 -11.07 13.80
CA PHE A 113 22.62 -10.62 14.31
C PHE A 113 21.55 -10.65 13.23
N ARG A 114 21.84 -10.13 12.02
CA ARG A 114 20.91 -10.15 10.88
C ARG A 114 20.53 -11.56 10.46
N GLU A 115 21.49 -12.49 10.42
CA GLU A 115 21.20 -13.90 10.14
C GLU A 115 20.26 -14.52 11.18
N GLU A 116 20.44 -14.20 12.45
CA GLU A 116 19.57 -14.70 13.51
C GLU A 116 18.16 -14.11 13.41
N VAL A 117 18.03 -12.82 13.08
CA VAL A 117 16.73 -12.19 12.81
C VAL A 117 16.02 -12.87 11.64
N TRP A 118 16.74 -13.21 10.56
CA TRP A 118 16.15 -13.93 9.43
C TRP A 118 15.71 -15.36 9.77
N LYS A 119 16.44 -16.08 10.62
CA LYS A 119 16.04 -17.43 11.09
C LYS A 119 14.78 -17.42 11.94
N GLU A 120 14.56 -16.38 12.74
CA GLU A 120 13.37 -16.30 13.59
C GLU A 120 12.12 -15.91 12.79
N LEU A 121 12.32 -15.17 11.67
CA LEU A 121 11.23 -14.74 10.79
C LEU A 121 10.79 -15.80 9.76
N PHE A 122 11.65 -16.76 9.39
CA PHE A 122 11.38 -17.80 8.38
C PHE A 122 11.85 -19.19 8.79
#